data_AF-A0ABD1UGD4-F1
#
_entry.id   AF-A0ABD1UGD4-F1
#
_cell.length_a   1.000
_cell.length_b   1.000
_cell.length_c   1.000
_cell.angle_alpha   90.00
_cell.angle_beta   90.00
_cell.angle_gamma   90.00
#
_symmetry.space_group_name_H-M   'P 1'
#
loop_
_entity.id
_entity.type
_entity.pdbx_description
1 polymer ?
#
loop_
_entity_poly.entity_id
_entity_poly.type
_entity_poly.pdbx_seq_one_letter_code
_entity_poly.pdbx_strand_id
1 'polypeptide(L)'
;MLDKVTQLREFMGGFASDISLGSVLETLRLLYSVARSDEEKQLLDWHFANLEYANAGSLTNLSAAYWDQDDPYEMGGDHCLLAGGNWRLIRALCEGIPIFYEKKVQTIRYDDDGVEVIAGNQVFQADMVLCTIPLGVLKKRTIVFEPELPEKKLAAIDRLGFGLLNKVAMVFPHVFWGEDLDTFGCLSKQSYRRGEFFLFYSYHTVSGGPVLVALVAGEAAQSFENADPSASLHHVLSILKGIYGPKGIDVPNPLQSICTRWGTDPFSYGSYSHVRVKSSGNDYDILAESVGSSLYFAGEATIRQHPATMHGAYLSGLREASRILRATRAQQNNPKKCIQKNIGPSDDILLDLFKKPDLAFEEFYFVFDPLSQDPKSLGIMRVTLGKSCNECSIEHSSWKKREDSCQHLLNEPLQLYTVISRKQALELQQVTGGSENQMSYLFKNLGLRLVGANGLGLLGNSVTSNIVSARRGRGRFRMSAGRQNAV
;
A
#
# COMPACT_ATOMS: atom_id res chain seq x y z
N MET A 1 8.45 24.04 -32.22
CA MET A 1 7.09 23.52 -32.51
C MET A 1 6.22 23.49 -31.26
N LEU A 2 6.73 23.02 -30.10
CA LEU A 2 5.96 23.03 -28.85
C LEU A 2 5.47 24.44 -28.45
N ASP A 3 6.28 25.49 -28.60
CA ASP A 3 5.80 26.88 -28.38
C ASP A 3 4.59 27.26 -29.25
N LYS A 4 4.50 26.69 -30.46
CA LYS A 4 3.35 26.90 -31.35
C LYS A 4 2.13 26.09 -30.92
N VAL A 5 2.33 24.91 -30.34
CA VAL A 5 1.27 24.16 -29.65
C VAL A 5 0.74 25.01 -28.48
N THR A 6 1.63 25.60 -27.69
CA THR A 6 1.29 26.49 -26.57
C THR A 6 0.49 27.72 -27.02
N GLN A 7 0.91 28.38 -28.10
CA GLN A 7 0.14 29.49 -28.67
C GLN A 7 -1.24 29.01 -29.16
N LEU A 8 -1.29 27.87 -29.86
CA LEU A 8 -2.53 27.33 -30.40
C LEU A 8 -3.54 26.98 -29.29
N ARG A 9 -3.10 26.36 -28.18
CA ARG A 9 -4.01 26.07 -27.05
C ARG A 9 -4.58 27.33 -26.42
N GLU A 10 -3.80 28.41 -26.34
CA GLU A 10 -4.27 29.70 -25.79
C GLU A 10 -5.36 30.30 -26.69
N PHE A 11 -5.23 30.19 -28.02
CA PHE A 11 -6.25 30.62 -28.96
C PHE A 11 -7.50 29.71 -28.98
N MET A 12 -7.32 28.39 -28.87
CA MET A 12 -8.41 27.42 -28.98
C MET A 12 -9.22 27.25 -27.68
N GLY A 13 -8.68 27.64 -26.52
CA GLY A 13 -9.34 27.46 -25.23
C GLY A 13 -9.68 25.98 -24.95
N GLY A 14 -10.87 25.73 -24.40
CA GLY A 14 -11.31 24.37 -24.01
C GLY A 14 -11.47 23.36 -25.16
N PHE A 15 -11.53 23.82 -26.42
CA PHE A 15 -11.65 22.95 -27.60
C PHE A 15 -10.38 22.12 -27.88
N ALA A 16 -9.25 22.49 -27.29
CA ALA A 16 -8.01 21.71 -27.42
C ALA A 16 -8.03 20.38 -26.65
N SER A 17 -9.00 20.17 -25.74
CA SER A 17 -9.07 18.98 -24.87
C SER A 17 -9.39 17.67 -25.61
N ASP A 18 -9.99 17.76 -26.81
CA ASP A 18 -10.33 16.62 -27.68
C ASP A 18 -9.26 16.31 -28.74
N ILE A 19 -8.15 17.05 -28.76
CA ILE A 19 -7.12 16.94 -29.81
C ILE A 19 -5.85 16.32 -29.22
N SER A 20 -5.26 15.37 -29.96
CA SER A 20 -3.99 14.79 -29.57
C SER A 20 -2.81 15.71 -29.89
N LEU A 21 -1.80 15.71 -29.03
CA LEU A 21 -0.56 16.43 -29.24
C LEU A 21 0.11 16.04 -30.57
N GLY A 22 0.09 14.75 -30.91
CA GLY A 22 0.62 14.23 -32.17
C GLY A 22 -0.08 14.81 -33.39
N SER A 23 -1.41 14.92 -33.37
CA SER A 23 -2.17 15.54 -34.47
C SER A 23 -1.77 17.01 -34.68
N VAL A 24 -1.58 17.77 -33.60
CA VAL A 24 -1.15 19.17 -33.68
C VAL A 24 0.28 19.26 -34.23
N LEU A 25 1.21 18.46 -33.71
CA LEU A 25 2.61 18.45 -34.14
C LEU A 25 2.75 18.08 -35.61
N GLU A 26 2.02 17.07 -36.10
CA GLU A 26 2.05 16.70 -37.52
C GLU A 26 1.44 17.80 -38.41
N THR A 27 0.36 18.45 -37.96
CA THR A 27 -0.23 19.59 -38.68
C THR A 27 0.75 20.75 -38.77
N LEU A 28 1.43 21.09 -37.68
CA LEU A 28 2.47 22.14 -37.66
C LEU A 28 3.66 21.78 -38.54
N ARG A 29 4.08 20.50 -38.53
CA ARG A 29 5.16 20.01 -39.39
C ARG A 29 4.84 20.23 -40.88
N LEU A 30 3.63 19.87 -41.30
CA LEU A 30 3.16 20.07 -42.67
C LEU A 30 3.01 21.56 -43.02
N LEU A 31 2.37 22.36 -42.15
CA LEU A 31 2.09 23.78 -42.38
C LEU A 31 3.38 24.60 -42.53
N TYR A 32 4.36 24.37 -41.65
CA TYR A 32 5.65 25.07 -41.69
C TYR A 32 6.71 24.35 -42.53
N SER A 33 6.33 23.25 -43.18
CA SER A 33 7.23 22.41 -44.00
C SER A 33 8.53 22.03 -43.28
N VAL A 34 8.42 21.63 -42.01
CA VAL A 34 9.53 21.21 -41.14
C VAL A 34 9.93 19.77 -41.47
N ALA A 35 11.23 19.48 -41.44
CA ALA A 35 11.81 18.17 -41.70
C ALA A 35 11.42 17.60 -43.08
N ARG A 36 12.01 18.18 -44.13
CA ARG A 36 11.69 17.85 -45.53
C ARG A 36 12.50 16.68 -46.05
N SER A 37 13.75 16.59 -45.64
CA SER A 37 14.63 15.47 -45.97
C SER A 37 14.37 14.27 -45.06
N ASP A 38 14.75 13.08 -45.51
CA ASP A 38 14.63 11.86 -44.71
C ASP A 38 15.47 11.94 -43.43
N GLU A 39 16.64 12.58 -43.47
CA GLU A 39 17.54 12.75 -42.33
C GLU A 39 16.94 13.69 -41.27
N GLU A 40 16.41 14.84 -41.68
CA GLU A 40 15.70 15.74 -40.76
C GLU A 40 14.46 15.07 -40.17
N LYS A 41 13.76 14.24 -40.95
CA LYS A 41 12.60 13.49 -40.45
C LYS A 41 12.99 12.46 -39.41
N GLN A 42 14.06 11.71 -39.63
CA GLN A 42 14.59 10.76 -38.65
C GLN A 42 15.01 11.45 -37.35
N LEU A 43 15.66 12.62 -37.46
CA LEU A 43 16.00 13.43 -36.30
C LEU A 43 14.76 13.95 -35.56
N LEU A 44 13.76 14.43 -36.29
CA LEU A 44 12.50 14.87 -35.70
C LEU A 44 11.76 13.71 -35.02
N ASP A 45 11.73 12.54 -35.62
CA ASP A 45 11.15 11.33 -35.03
C ASP A 45 11.88 10.92 -33.75
N TRP A 46 13.20 11.11 -33.67
CA TRP A 46 13.94 10.91 -32.42
C TRP A 46 13.49 11.88 -31.32
N HIS A 47 13.28 13.16 -31.64
CA HIS A 47 12.72 14.12 -30.67
C HIS A 47 11.28 13.77 -30.25
N PHE A 48 10.47 13.27 -31.18
CA PHE A 48 9.13 12.75 -30.86
C PHE A 48 9.22 11.52 -29.95
N ALA A 49 10.12 10.58 -30.22
CA ALA A 49 10.37 9.44 -29.34
C ALA A 49 10.82 9.88 -27.94
N ASN A 50 11.65 10.92 -27.85
CA ASN A 50 12.09 11.48 -26.57
C ASN A 50 10.92 12.11 -25.79
N LEU A 51 9.97 12.75 -26.48
CA LEU A 51 8.75 13.28 -25.88
C LEU A 51 7.80 12.16 -25.42
N GLU A 52 7.69 11.07 -26.20
CA GLU A 52 6.95 9.87 -25.82
C GLU A 52 7.58 9.16 -24.62
N TYR A 53 8.92 9.14 -24.53
CA TYR A 53 9.67 8.67 -23.37
C TYR A 53 9.33 9.49 -22.13
N ALA A 54 9.42 10.82 -22.21
CA ALA A 54 9.17 11.70 -21.07
C ALA A 54 7.77 11.48 -20.47
N ASN A 55 6.77 11.28 -21.33
CA ASN A 55 5.37 11.09 -20.93
C ASN A 55 4.96 9.61 -20.74
N ALA A 56 5.84 8.65 -21.07
CA ALA A 56 5.51 7.23 -21.30
C ALA A 56 4.25 6.99 -22.15
N GLY A 57 3.84 7.93 -22.99
CA GLY A 57 2.60 7.92 -23.74
C GLY A 57 2.86 8.15 -25.22
N SER A 58 2.06 7.53 -26.09
CA SER A 58 2.10 7.85 -27.52
C SER A 58 1.58 9.27 -27.74
N LEU A 59 2.21 10.02 -28.65
CA LEU A 59 1.77 11.38 -29.01
C LEU A 59 0.32 11.40 -29.51
N THR A 60 -0.18 10.30 -30.07
CA THR A 60 -1.57 10.16 -30.54
C THR A 60 -2.59 10.12 -29.41
N ASN A 61 -2.15 9.84 -28.18
CA ASN A 61 -3.00 9.77 -27.00
C ASN A 61 -2.82 10.95 -26.05
N LEU A 62 -1.68 11.65 -26.09
CA LEU A 62 -1.42 12.78 -25.19
C LEU A 62 -2.32 13.98 -25.50
N SER A 63 -2.83 14.64 -24.46
CA SER A 63 -3.69 15.82 -24.60
C SER A 63 -2.89 17.01 -25.11
N ALA A 64 -3.27 17.59 -26.26
CA ALA A 64 -2.64 18.83 -26.72
C ALA A 64 -2.81 20.00 -25.74
N ALA A 65 -3.89 19.98 -24.95
CA ALA A 65 -4.21 21.04 -23.99
C ALA A 65 -3.48 20.93 -22.65
N TYR A 66 -3.17 19.72 -22.19
CA TYR A 66 -2.83 19.47 -20.78
C TYR A 66 -1.66 18.50 -20.57
N TRP A 67 -0.92 18.11 -21.62
CA TRP A 67 0.20 17.17 -21.48
C TRP A 67 1.33 17.70 -20.59
N ASP A 68 1.55 19.01 -20.58
CA ASP A 68 2.61 19.74 -19.85
C ASP A 68 2.06 20.54 -18.65
N GLN A 69 0.95 20.10 -18.07
CA GLN A 69 0.27 20.83 -16.99
C GLN A 69 1.08 20.92 -15.69
N ASP A 70 2.10 20.08 -15.53
CA ASP A 70 3.02 20.01 -14.39
C ASP A 70 4.34 20.79 -14.61
N ASP A 71 4.65 21.24 -15.83
CA ASP A 71 5.84 22.04 -16.14
C ASP A 71 6.03 23.26 -15.19
N PRO A 72 4.99 24.02 -14.79
CA PRO A 72 5.16 25.14 -13.87
C PRO A 72 5.67 24.75 -12.47
N TYR A 73 5.68 23.46 -12.13
CA TYR A 73 6.12 22.92 -10.84
C TYR A 73 7.46 22.17 -10.95
N GLU A 74 8.16 22.27 -12.09
CA GLU A 74 9.50 21.71 -12.26
C GLU A 74 10.45 22.21 -11.15
N MET A 75 11.27 21.29 -10.62
CA MET A 75 12.27 21.63 -9.62
C MET A 75 13.53 22.16 -10.31
N GLY A 76 14.13 23.22 -9.77
CA GLY A 76 15.41 23.72 -10.29
C GLY A 76 16.60 22.80 -9.97
N GLY A 77 17.69 22.99 -10.71
CA GLY A 77 18.93 22.22 -10.58
C GLY A 77 19.05 21.09 -11.59
N ASP A 78 20.22 20.44 -11.61
CA ASP A 78 20.50 19.39 -12.58
C ASP A 78 19.83 18.06 -12.23
N HIS A 79 19.39 17.33 -13.25
CA HIS A 79 18.93 15.95 -13.08
C HIS A 79 20.06 15.05 -12.62
N CYS A 80 19.88 14.39 -11.48
CA CYS A 80 20.90 13.55 -10.88
C CYS A 80 20.46 12.07 -10.85
N LEU A 81 21.42 11.17 -11.08
CA LEU A 81 21.26 9.74 -10.83
C LEU A 81 21.77 9.38 -9.42
N LEU A 82 21.02 8.53 -8.71
CA LEU A 82 21.42 8.10 -7.36
C LEU A 82 22.41 6.94 -7.41
N ALA A 83 23.64 7.19 -6.95
CA ALA A 83 24.68 6.18 -6.84
C ALA A 83 24.25 5.01 -5.92
N GLY A 84 24.37 3.79 -6.44
CA GLY A 84 23.88 2.56 -5.79
C GLY A 84 22.37 2.29 -5.97
N GLY A 85 21.69 3.09 -6.80
CA GLY A 85 20.31 2.87 -7.24
C GLY A 85 19.23 3.35 -6.26
N ASN A 86 18.06 3.71 -6.81
CA ASN A 86 16.92 4.26 -6.06
C ASN A 86 16.40 3.31 -4.96
N TRP A 87 16.64 2.00 -5.07
CA TRP A 87 16.22 1.02 -4.07
C TRP A 87 16.77 1.30 -2.67
N ARG A 88 17.94 1.96 -2.56
CA ARG A 88 18.52 2.34 -1.26
C ARG A 88 17.59 3.26 -0.47
N LEU A 89 16.93 4.20 -1.15
CA LEU A 89 15.97 5.10 -0.53
C LEU A 89 14.75 4.33 -0.01
N ILE A 90 14.20 3.44 -0.83
CA ILE A 90 13.03 2.62 -0.45
C ILE A 90 13.37 1.74 0.75
N ARG A 91 14.53 1.07 0.72
CA ARG A 91 14.99 0.23 1.83
C ARG A 91 15.10 1.00 3.15
N ALA A 92 15.62 2.22 3.12
CA ALA A 92 15.72 3.07 4.29
C ALA A 92 14.33 3.47 4.83
N LEU A 93 13.38 3.80 3.93
CA LEU A 93 12.01 4.14 4.32
C LEU A 93 11.23 2.93 4.90
N CYS A 94 11.60 1.71 4.53
CA CYS A 94 10.96 0.49 5.05
C CYS A 94 11.48 0.05 6.43
N GLU A 95 12.55 0.66 6.95
CA GLU A 95 13.15 0.26 8.21
C GLU A 95 12.19 0.45 9.39
N GLY A 96 11.96 -0.63 10.17
CA GLY A 96 11.06 -0.61 11.32
C GLY A 96 9.56 -0.65 10.99
N ILE A 97 9.18 -0.76 9.70
CA ILE A 97 7.78 -0.86 9.27
C ILE A 97 7.39 -2.34 9.08
N PRO A 98 6.27 -2.82 9.64
CA PRO A 98 5.78 -4.17 9.38
C PRO A 98 5.25 -4.27 7.94
N ILE A 99 6.00 -4.95 7.07
CA ILE A 99 5.63 -5.17 5.67
C ILE A 99 5.34 -6.65 5.44
N PHE A 100 4.15 -6.96 4.95
CA PHE A 100 3.72 -8.31 4.63
C PHE A 100 3.83 -8.57 3.13
N TYR A 101 4.95 -9.16 2.70
CA TYR A 101 5.16 -9.56 1.31
C TYR A 101 4.29 -10.75 0.92
N GLU A 102 4.14 -10.98 -0.39
CA GLU A 102 3.35 -12.09 -0.96
C GLU A 102 1.87 -12.06 -0.55
N LYS A 103 1.36 -10.89 -0.15
CA LYS A 103 -0.06 -10.64 0.16
C LYS A 103 -0.72 -9.84 -0.95
N LYS A 104 -1.18 -10.54 -1.99
CA LYS A 104 -1.95 -9.91 -3.06
C LYS A 104 -3.37 -9.61 -2.57
N VAL A 105 -3.67 -8.33 -2.40
CA VAL A 105 -5.02 -7.84 -2.10
C VAL A 105 -5.95 -8.16 -3.27
N GLN A 106 -7.12 -8.72 -2.95
CA GLN A 106 -8.15 -9.10 -3.91
C GLN A 106 -9.43 -8.27 -3.71
N THR A 107 -9.78 -7.99 -2.47
CA THR A 107 -11.00 -7.25 -2.12
C THR A 107 -10.71 -6.25 -1.00
N ILE A 108 -11.29 -5.06 -1.10
CA ILE A 108 -11.30 -4.03 -0.07
C ILE A 108 -12.77 -3.74 0.24
N ARG A 109 -13.24 -4.21 1.40
CA ARG A 109 -14.54 -3.87 1.96
C ARG A 109 -14.39 -2.64 2.83
N TYR A 110 -15.29 -1.68 2.69
CA TYR A 110 -15.27 -0.48 3.50
C TYR A 110 -16.67 0.05 3.75
N ASP A 111 -16.87 0.62 4.92
CA ASP A 111 -18.06 1.34 5.30
C ASP A 111 -17.68 2.50 6.25
N ASP A 112 -18.68 3.13 6.87
CA ASP A 112 -18.46 4.18 7.85
C ASP A 112 -17.88 3.66 9.17
N ASP A 113 -17.95 2.35 9.39
CA ASP A 113 -17.48 1.64 10.58
C ASP A 113 -16.12 0.96 10.37
N GLY A 114 -15.44 1.11 9.22
CA GLY A 114 -14.07 0.65 9.03
C GLY A 114 -13.81 -0.05 7.70
N VAL A 115 -12.76 -0.86 7.68
CA VAL A 115 -12.29 -1.56 6.47
C VAL A 115 -11.88 -3.00 6.75
N GLU A 116 -12.17 -3.87 5.78
CA GLU A 116 -11.62 -5.22 5.70
C GLU A 116 -10.87 -5.41 4.39
N VAL A 117 -9.58 -5.75 4.47
CA VAL A 117 -8.74 -6.04 3.31
C VAL A 117 -8.52 -7.54 3.21
N ILE A 118 -8.96 -8.13 2.10
CA ILE A 118 -8.87 -9.56 1.85
C ILE A 118 -7.68 -9.82 0.92
N ALA A 119 -6.73 -10.63 1.38
CA ALA A 119 -5.56 -11.06 0.61
C ALA A 119 -5.39 -12.58 0.72
N GLY A 120 -5.95 -13.31 -0.26
CA GLY A 120 -6.03 -14.77 -0.22
C GLY A 120 -6.92 -15.24 0.93
N ASN A 121 -6.39 -16.09 1.79
CA ASN A 121 -7.13 -16.62 2.95
C ASN A 121 -7.02 -15.74 4.20
N GLN A 122 -6.45 -14.53 4.09
CA GLN A 122 -6.27 -13.62 5.20
C GLN A 122 -7.17 -12.39 5.07
N VAL A 123 -7.72 -11.98 6.21
CA VAL A 123 -8.54 -10.78 6.34
C VAL A 123 -7.85 -9.85 7.34
N PHE A 124 -7.56 -8.63 6.91
CA PHE A 124 -7.00 -7.56 7.73
C PHE A 124 -8.09 -6.55 8.04
N GLN A 125 -8.40 -6.35 9.32
CA GLN A 125 -9.37 -5.35 9.76
C GLN A 125 -8.65 -4.09 10.24
N ALA A 126 -9.16 -2.92 9.87
CA ALA A 126 -8.63 -1.63 10.31
C ALA A 126 -9.73 -0.56 10.40
N ASP A 127 -9.39 0.58 11.01
CA ASP A 127 -10.27 1.75 11.01
C ASP A 127 -10.29 2.48 9.67
N MET A 128 -9.14 2.51 8.99
CA MET A 128 -8.92 3.21 7.72
C MET A 128 -7.93 2.41 6.87
N VAL A 129 -8.03 2.52 5.55
CA VAL A 129 -7.07 1.97 4.57
C VAL A 129 -6.52 3.09 3.69
N LEU A 130 -5.21 3.05 3.45
CA LEU A 130 -4.56 3.87 2.44
C LEU A 130 -4.26 3.01 1.21
N CYS A 131 -4.95 3.27 0.11
CA CYS A 131 -4.75 2.61 -1.17
C CYS A 131 -3.63 3.31 -1.95
N THR A 132 -2.56 2.58 -2.25
CA THR A 132 -1.44 3.03 -3.13
C THR A 132 -1.29 2.15 -4.37
N ILE A 133 -2.36 1.44 -4.73
CA ILE A 133 -2.38 0.53 -5.88
C ILE A 133 -2.12 1.34 -7.17
N PRO A 134 -1.19 0.91 -8.05
CA PRO A 134 -0.90 1.63 -9.28
C PRO A 134 -2.13 1.81 -10.18
N LEU A 135 -2.18 2.93 -10.90
CA LEU A 135 -3.30 3.27 -11.77
C LEU A 135 -3.57 2.16 -12.81
N GLY A 136 -2.54 1.53 -13.37
CA GLY A 136 -2.70 0.41 -14.30
C GLY A 136 -3.48 -0.76 -13.70
N VAL A 137 -3.24 -1.10 -12.44
CA VAL A 137 -3.98 -2.15 -11.69
C VAL A 137 -5.43 -1.73 -11.46
N LEU A 138 -5.68 -0.47 -11.07
CA LEU A 138 -7.03 0.07 -10.92
C LEU A 138 -7.81 0.02 -12.24
N LYS A 139 -7.16 0.34 -13.37
CA LYS A 139 -7.76 0.27 -14.71
C LYS A 139 -8.08 -1.16 -15.15
N LYS A 140 -7.32 -2.17 -14.68
CA LYS A 140 -7.60 -3.59 -14.94
C LYS A 140 -8.73 -4.14 -14.09
N ARG A 141 -9.18 -3.41 -13.06
CA ARG A 141 -10.28 -3.80 -12.15
C ARG A 141 -10.06 -5.20 -11.54
N THR A 142 -8.80 -5.54 -11.25
CA THR A 142 -8.44 -6.84 -10.64
C THR A 142 -8.66 -6.88 -9.13
N ILE A 143 -8.99 -5.73 -8.53
CA ILE A 143 -9.27 -5.57 -7.10
C ILE A 143 -10.71 -5.12 -6.97
N VAL A 144 -11.46 -5.83 -6.14
CA VAL A 144 -12.87 -5.56 -5.89
C VAL A 144 -13.01 -4.57 -4.74
N PHE A 145 -13.76 -3.50 -4.95
CA PHE A 145 -14.14 -2.54 -3.91
C PHE A 145 -15.60 -2.82 -3.53
N GLU A 146 -15.89 -2.99 -2.24
CA GLU A 146 -17.23 -3.28 -1.71
C GLU A 146 -17.58 -2.27 -0.60
N PRO A 147 -18.50 -1.32 -0.86
CA PRO A 147 -19.23 -1.08 -2.10
C PRO A 147 -18.32 -0.58 -3.23
N GLU A 148 -18.84 -0.53 -4.46
CA GLU A 148 -18.07 -0.07 -5.61
C GLU A 148 -17.64 1.41 -5.46
N LEU A 149 -16.50 1.75 -6.07
CA LEU A 149 -15.99 3.12 -6.05
C LEU A 149 -16.98 4.10 -6.70
N PRO A 150 -17.06 5.35 -6.22
CA PRO A 150 -17.94 6.36 -6.82
C PRO A 150 -17.66 6.55 -8.32
N GLU A 151 -18.73 6.77 -9.11
CA GLU A 151 -18.66 6.91 -10.57
C GLU A 151 -17.64 7.96 -11.02
N LYS A 152 -17.56 9.09 -10.31
CA LYS A 152 -16.59 10.16 -10.57
C LYS A 152 -15.15 9.64 -10.52
N LYS A 153 -14.83 8.76 -9.55
CA LYS A 153 -13.49 8.17 -9.38
C LYS A 153 -13.23 7.10 -10.44
N LEU A 154 -14.20 6.24 -10.74
CA LEU A 154 -14.10 5.27 -11.84
C LEU A 154 -13.85 5.96 -13.18
N ALA A 155 -14.57 7.05 -13.46
CA ALA A 155 -14.41 7.83 -14.67
C ALA A 155 -13.03 8.50 -14.74
N ALA A 156 -12.47 8.98 -13.61
CA ALA A 156 -11.10 9.50 -13.56
C ALA A 156 -10.05 8.40 -13.80
N ILE A 157 -10.24 7.20 -13.20
CA ILE A 157 -9.40 6.01 -13.47
C ILE A 157 -9.41 5.70 -14.97
N ASP A 158 -10.59 5.71 -15.61
CA ASP A 158 -10.76 5.41 -17.03
C ASP A 158 -10.18 6.51 -17.95
N ARG A 159 -10.32 7.78 -17.55
CA ARG A 159 -9.81 8.93 -18.30
C ARG A 159 -8.31 9.12 -18.20
N LEU A 160 -7.67 8.92 -17.05
CA LEU A 160 -6.22 9.07 -16.97
C LEU A 160 -5.50 8.05 -17.86
N GLY A 161 -4.44 8.51 -18.52
CA GLY A 161 -3.53 7.64 -19.25
C GLY A 161 -2.61 6.89 -18.28
N PHE A 162 -2.28 5.65 -18.62
CA PHE A 162 -1.24 4.90 -17.92
C PHE A 162 -0.28 4.35 -18.97
N GLY A 163 0.92 4.93 -18.98
CA GLY A 163 1.90 4.80 -20.03
C GLY A 163 2.74 3.54 -19.96
N LEU A 164 3.60 3.34 -20.95
CA LEU A 164 4.55 2.24 -21.01
C LEU A 164 5.92 2.71 -21.49
N LEU A 165 6.94 2.40 -20.69
CA LEU A 165 8.35 2.62 -20.99
C LEU A 165 9.13 1.41 -20.48
N ASN A 166 9.93 0.79 -21.33
CA ASN A 166 10.79 -0.32 -20.96
C ASN A 166 12.27 0.00 -21.13
N LYS A 167 13.11 -0.81 -20.47
CA LYS A 167 14.56 -0.66 -20.42
C LYS A 167 15.22 -2.00 -20.69
N VAL A 168 16.36 -1.96 -21.39
CA VAL A 168 17.30 -3.06 -21.49
C VAL A 168 18.60 -2.63 -20.82
N ALA A 169 18.82 -3.12 -19.60
CA ALA A 169 20.07 -2.90 -18.87
C ALA A 169 21.08 -3.99 -19.24
N MET A 170 22.31 -3.59 -19.57
CA MET A 170 23.38 -4.47 -20.03
C MET A 170 24.67 -4.15 -19.26
N VAL A 171 25.24 -5.16 -18.61
CA VAL A 171 26.53 -5.08 -17.93
C VAL A 171 27.58 -5.67 -18.87
N PHE A 172 28.61 -4.90 -19.24
CA PHE A 172 29.67 -5.34 -20.15
C PHE A 172 30.96 -5.71 -19.39
N PRO A 173 31.95 -6.33 -20.05
CA PRO A 173 33.25 -6.59 -19.43
C PRO A 173 34.08 -5.32 -19.21
N HIS A 174 33.91 -4.30 -20.06
CA HIS A 174 34.60 -3.01 -20.00
C HIS A 174 33.78 -1.93 -20.71
N VAL A 175 34.10 -0.65 -20.47
CA VAL A 175 33.49 0.49 -21.15
C VAL A 175 34.07 0.61 -22.55
N PHE A 176 33.25 0.45 -23.58
CA PHE A 176 33.66 0.61 -24.99
C PHE A 176 33.07 1.87 -25.65
N TRP A 177 32.16 2.56 -24.96
CA TRP A 177 31.43 3.72 -25.49
C TRP A 177 32.07 5.07 -25.20
N GLY A 178 33.15 5.09 -24.39
CA GLY A 178 33.77 6.31 -23.87
C GLY A 178 33.31 6.64 -22.45
N GLU A 179 34.18 7.25 -21.66
CA GLU A 179 33.93 7.56 -20.23
C GLU A 179 33.20 8.90 -20.03
N ASP A 180 33.29 9.83 -21.00
CA ASP A 180 32.74 11.18 -20.92
C ASP A 180 31.28 11.31 -21.38
N LEU A 181 30.67 10.23 -21.88
CA LEU A 181 29.30 10.24 -22.40
C LEU A 181 28.31 9.77 -21.34
N ASP A 182 27.38 10.65 -20.95
CA ASP A 182 26.23 10.28 -20.11
C ASP A 182 25.12 9.62 -20.92
N THR A 183 24.84 10.14 -22.13
CA THR A 183 23.82 9.60 -23.03
C THR A 183 24.21 9.71 -24.51
N PHE A 184 23.62 8.85 -25.33
CA PHE A 184 23.66 9.00 -26.79
C PHE A 184 22.39 8.45 -27.46
N GLY A 185 21.99 9.09 -28.55
CA GLY A 185 20.80 8.73 -29.32
C GLY A 185 21.10 7.82 -30.52
N CYS A 186 20.10 7.05 -30.94
CA CYS A 186 20.09 6.30 -32.19
C CYS A 186 18.86 6.67 -33.01
N LEU A 187 19.07 7.12 -34.25
CA LEU A 187 17.99 7.46 -35.16
C LEU A 187 17.39 6.21 -35.79
N SER A 188 16.06 6.16 -35.90
CA SER A 188 15.36 5.09 -36.62
C SER A 188 15.01 5.55 -38.03
N LYS A 189 15.24 4.70 -39.04
CA LYS A 189 14.76 4.92 -40.41
C LYS A 189 13.25 4.76 -40.55
N GLN A 190 12.60 4.16 -39.55
CA GLN A 190 11.20 3.80 -39.57
C GLN A 190 10.47 4.53 -38.44
N SER A 191 9.60 5.49 -38.78
CA SER A 191 8.89 6.35 -37.82
C SER A 191 8.07 5.55 -36.78
N TYR A 192 7.47 4.43 -37.18
CA TYR A 192 6.70 3.58 -36.25
C TYR A 192 7.59 2.84 -35.21
N ARG A 193 8.89 2.73 -35.45
CA ARG A 193 9.89 2.17 -34.51
C ARG A 193 10.74 3.25 -33.85
N ARG A 194 10.34 4.53 -33.94
CA ARG A 194 11.15 5.66 -33.45
C ARG A 194 11.55 5.56 -31.97
N GLY A 195 10.71 4.93 -31.16
CA GLY A 195 10.96 4.74 -29.72
C GLY A 195 11.77 3.49 -29.37
N GLU A 196 12.17 2.67 -30.35
CA GLU A 196 12.90 1.43 -30.08
C GLU A 196 14.40 1.68 -29.98
N PHE A 197 14.98 1.45 -28.80
CA PHE A 197 16.42 1.61 -28.53
C PHE A 197 16.96 2.98 -29.00
N PHE A 198 16.12 4.01 -28.89
CA PHE A 198 16.39 5.33 -29.44
C PHE A 198 17.36 6.15 -28.57
N LEU A 199 17.48 5.82 -27.29
CA LEU A 199 18.31 6.53 -26.31
C LEU A 199 19.01 5.53 -25.40
N PHE A 200 20.31 5.73 -25.22
CA PHE A 200 21.17 4.94 -24.36
C PHE A 200 21.71 5.82 -23.23
N TYR A 201 21.62 5.32 -22.00
CA TYR A 201 22.24 5.92 -20.82
C TYR A 201 23.48 5.12 -20.42
N SER A 202 24.60 5.82 -20.27
CA SER A 202 25.80 5.32 -19.61
C SER A 202 25.63 5.49 -18.11
N TYR A 203 25.71 4.39 -17.38
CA TYR A 203 25.73 4.40 -15.92
C TYR A 203 27.15 4.28 -15.38
N HIS A 204 28.18 4.44 -16.22
CA HIS A 204 29.57 4.27 -15.82
C HIS A 204 29.99 5.23 -14.71
N THR A 205 29.75 6.52 -14.91
CA THR A 205 30.07 7.60 -13.95
C THR A 205 29.29 7.48 -12.63
N VAL A 206 28.12 6.83 -12.65
CA VAL A 206 27.20 6.72 -11.49
C VAL A 206 27.40 5.43 -10.71
N SER A 207 27.56 4.31 -11.42
CA SER A 207 27.67 2.97 -10.82
C SER A 207 29.12 2.54 -10.58
N GLY A 208 30.09 3.21 -11.22
CA GLY A 208 31.49 2.80 -11.26
C GLY A 208 31.75 1.58 -12.15
N GLY A 209 30.72 1.03 -12.81
CA GLY A 209 30.79 -0.19 -13.63
C GLY A 209 30.37 0.03 -15.08
N PRO A 210 30.75 -0.87 -16.01
CA PRO A 210 30.42 -0.78 -17.43
C PRO A 210 28.95 -1.16 -17.70
N VAL A 211 28.01 -0.28 -17.34
CA VAL A 211 26.56 -0.50 -17.53
C VAL A 211 26.00 0.48 -18.56
N LEU A 212 25.34 -0.06 -19.59
CA LEU A 212 24.50 0.71 -20.52
C LEU A 212 23.03 0.31 -20.34
N VAL A 213 22.15 1.30 -20.45
CA VAL A 213 20.69 1.10 -20.44
C VAL A 213 20.10 1.67 -21.71
N ALA A 214 19.50 0.81 -22.54
CA ALA A 214 18.75 1.23 -23.72
C ALA A 214 17.27 1.41 -23.39
N LEU A 215 16.66 2.48 -23.89
CA LEU A 215 15.24 2.79 -23.65
C LEU A 215 14.34 2.33 -24.80
N VAL A 216 13.12 1.91 -24.45
CA VAL A 216 12.07 1.54 -25.40
C VAL A 216 10.77 2.25 -25.03
N ALA A 217 10.36 3.22 -25.86
CA ALA A 217 9.24 4.13 -25.60
C ALA A 217 8.19 4.10 -26.72
N GLY A 218 7.08 4.82 -26.50
CA GLY A 218 6.01 4.97 -27.50
C GLY A 218 5.38 3.64 -27.91
N GLU A 219 4.99 3.52 -29.18
CA GLU A 219 4.37 2.30 -29.71
C GLU A 219 5.32 1.10 -29.70
N ALA A 220 6.63 1.32 -29.87
CA ALA A 220 7.64 0.27 -29.82
C ALA A 220 7.67 -0.46 -28.47
N ALA A 221 7.35 0.22 -27.36
CA ALA A 221 7.29 -0.39 -26.05
C ALA A 221 6.20 -1.48 -25.96
N GLN A 222 5.10 -1.34 -26.70
CA GLN A 222 4.02 -2.33 -26.73
C GLN A 222 4.43 -3.60 -27.49
N SER A 223 5.10 -3.44 -28.63
CA SER A 223 5.65 -4.57 -29.39
C SER A 223 6.75 -5.29 -28.59
N PHE A 224 7.57 -4.54 -27.86
CA PHE A 224 8.64 -5.07 -27.03
C PHE A 224 8.14 -6.00 -25.90
N GLU A 225 6.98 -5.70 -25.29
CA GLU A 225 6.37 -6.54 -24.24
C GLU A 225 6.05 -7.98 -24.69
N ASN A 226 5.93 -8.21 -26.00
CA ASN A 226 5.64 -9.54 -26.57
C ASN A 226 6.87 -10.19 -27.22
N ALA A 227 7.97 -9.46 -27.40
CA ALA A 227 9.19 -9.98 -28.02
C ALA A 227 9.94 -10.91 -27.05
N ASP A 228 10.68 -11.89 -27.56
CA ASP A 228 11.58 -12.71 -26.73
C ASP A 228 12.74 -11.85 -26.16
N PRO A 229 13.09 -11.93 -24.86
CA PRO A 229 14.16 -11.12 -24.27
C PRO A 229 15.51 -11.28 -24.98
N SER A 230 15.85 -12.49 -25.45
CA SER A 230 17.11 -12.77 -26.14
C SER A 230 17.12 -12.16 -27.54
N ALA A 231 15.98 -12.19 -28.23
CA ALA A 231 15.81 -11.51 -29.51
C ALA A 231 15.97 -9.98 -29.37
N SER A 232 15.35 -9.38 -28.34
CA SER A 232 15.52 -7.97 -28.01
C SER A 232 16.98 -7.61 -27.70
N LEU A 233 17.66 -8.45 -26.91
CA LEU A 233 19.08 -8.28 -26.60
C LEU A 233 19.95 -8.34 -27.85
N HIS A 234 19.74 -9.33 -28.72
CA HIS A 234 20.48 -9.41 -29.98
C HIS A 234 20.23 -8.19 -30.87
N HIS A 235 18.99 -7.68 -30.90
CA HIS A 235 18.67 -6.50 -31.69
C HIS A 235 19.40 -5.25 -31.19
N VAL A 236 19.37 -4.97 -29.89
CA VAL A 236 20.08 -3.82 -29.33
C VAL A 236 21.61 -3.95 -29.48
N LEU A 237 22.17 -5.17 -29.35
CA LEU A 237 23.59 -5.41 -29.61
C LEU A 237 23.96 -5.19 -31.08
N SER A 238 23.07 -5.54 -32.02
CA SER A 238 23.27 -5.24 -33.44
C SER A 238 23.30 -3.74 -33.71
N ILE A 239 22.47 -2.96 -33.01
CA ILE A 239 22.49 -1.49 -33.11
C ILE A 239 23.81 -0.94 -32.58
N LEU A 240 24.24 -1.38 -31.39
CA LEU A 240 25.52 -0.96 -30.81
C LEU A 240 26.70 -1.31 -31.72
N LYS A 241 26.74 -2.53 -32.28
CA LYS A 241 27.76 -2.93 -33.28
C LYS A 241 27.72 -2.05 -34.53
N GLY A 242 26.54 -1.63 -34.99
CA GLY A 242 26.39 -0.69 -36.09
C GLY A 242 26.92 0.72 -35.79
N ILE A 243 26.83 1.18 -34.54
CA ILE A 243 27.32 2.49 -34.09
C ILE A 243 28.85 2.48 -33.93
N TYR A 244 29.39 1.43 -33.32
CA TYR A 244 30.79 1.37 -32.87
C TYR A 244 31.72 0.64 -33.86
N GLY A 245 31.20 -0.29 -34.65
CA GLY A 245 31.97 -1.01 -35.68
C GLY A 245 32.67 -0.08 -36.68
N PRO A 246 31.99 0.93 -37.26
CA PRO A 246 32.63 1.92 -38.13
C PRO A 246 33.74 2.75 -37.46
N LYS A 247 33.75 2.79 -36.12
CA LYS A 247 34.81 3.45 -35.32
C LYS A 247 35.97 2.51 -34.98
N GLY A 248 35.96 1.27 -35.47
CA GLY A 248 36.97 0.25 -35.18
C GLY A 248 36.87 -0.33 -33.76
N ILE A 249 35.73 -0.14 -33.08
CA ILE A 249 35.51 -0.62 -31.72
C ILE A 249 34.70 -1.92 -31.77
N ASP A 250 35.26 -2.99 -31.22
CA ASP A 250 34.54 -4.26 -31.06
C ASP A 250 33.60 -4.18 -29.84
N VAL A 251 32.33 -4.55 -30.04
CA VAL A 251 31.32 -4.51 -28.98
C VAL A 251 31.22 -5.90 -28.36
N PRO A 252 31.71 -6.10 -27.11
CA PRO A 252 31.68 -7.39 -26.46
C PRO A 252 30.24 -7.81 -26.13
N ASN A 253 30.04 -9.11 -25.92
CA ASN A 253 28.79 -9.59 -25.35
C ASN A 253 28.67 -9.12 -23.88
N PRO A 254 27.46 -8.75 -23.43
CA PRO A 254 27.25 -8.38 -22.04
C PRO A 254 27.41 -9.61 -21.13
N LEU A 255 27.98 -9.39 -19.95
CA LEU A 255 28.08 -10.37 -18.87
C LEU A 255 26.70 -10.70 -18.29
N GLN A 256 25.83 -9.69 -18.19
CA GLN A 256 24.46 -9.80 -17.69
C GLN A 256 23.55 -8.82 -18.41
N SER A 257 22.28 -9.17 -18.56
CA SER A 257 21.28 -8.29 -19.14
C SER A 257 19.91 -8.50 -18.50
N ILE A 258 19.13 -7.44 -18.39
CA ILE A 258 17.73 -7.47 -17.93
C ILE A 258 16.89 -6.62 -18.86
N CYS A 259 15.78 -7.18 -19.33
CA CYS A 259 14.72 -6.48 -20.05
C CYS A 259 13.54 -6.29 -19.11
N THR A 260 13.14 -5.04 -18.84
CA THR A 260 11.92 -4.77 -18.06
C THR A 260 10.67 -5.06 -18.88
N ARG A 261 9.57 -5.40 -18.19
CA ARG A 261 8.25 -5.64 -18.79
C ARG A 261 7.15 -5.08 -17.91
N TRP A 262 7.07 -3.76 -17.84
CA TRP A 262 6.14 -3.07 -16.94
C TRP A 262 4.68 -3.25 -17.34
N GLY A 263 4.40 -3.44 -18.64
CA GLY A 263 3.05 -3.61 -19.16
C GLY A 263 2.43 -4.97 -18.82
N THR A 264 3.25 -6.01 -18.72
CA THR A 264 2.82 -7.37 -18.35
C THR A 264 3.02 -7.71 -16.87
N ASP A 265 3.74 -6.87 -16.12
CA ASP A 265 3.82 -6.96 -14.65
C ASP A 265 2.41 -6.82 -14.03
N PRO A 266 1.89 -7.87 -13.35
CA PRO A 266 0.55 -7.86 -12.80
C PRO A 266 0.34 -6.90 -11.61
N PHE A 267 1.42 -6.32 -11.08
CA PHE A 267 1.37 -5.33 -9.99
C PHE A 267 1.52 -3.89 -10.49
N SER A 268 1.76 -3.70 -11.78
CA SER A 268 1.94 -2.38 -12.38
C SER A 268 0.97 -2.15 -13.56
N TYR A 269 0.96 -3.07 -14.53
CA TYR A 269 0.25 -2.96 -15.82
C TYR A 269 0.58 -1.70 -16.62
N GLY A 270 1.83 -1.25 -16.54
CA GLY A 270 2.34 -0.04 -17.15
C GLY A 270 3.42 0.59 -16.28
N SER A 271 3.87 1.76 -16.70
CA SER A 271 4.98 2.50 -16.08
C SER A 271 4.47 3.61 -15.16
N TYR A 272 3.91 4.68 -15.72
CA TYR A 272 3.40 5.82 -14.96
C TYR A 272 2.29 6.57 -15.71
N SER A 273 1.55 7.38 -14.96
CA SER A 273 0.41 8.14 -15.48
C SER A 273 0.78 9.27 -16.44
N HIS A 274 -0.16 9.65 -17.30
CA HIS A 274 -0.06 10.84 -18.15
C HIS A 274 -1.46 11.39 -18.48
N VAL A 275 -1.51 12.66 -18.91
CA VAL A 275 -2.77 13.30 -19.31
C VAL A 275 -3.07 13.00 -20.78
N ARG A 276 -4.01 12.06 -21.00
CA ARG A 276 -4.49 11.75 -22.36
C ARG A 276 -5.56 12.71 -22.84
N VAL A 277 -5.86 12.67 -24.14
CA VAL A 277 -7.02 13.34 -24.74
C VAL A 277 -8.29 13.04 -23.94
N LYS A 278 -9.10 14.07 -23.68
CA LYS A 278 -10.29 14.07 -22.81
C LYS A 278 -10.03 13.93 -21.30
N SER A 279 -8.78 13.94 -20.86
CA SER A 279 -8.40 14.03 -19.44
C SER A 279 -7.81 15.41 -19.13
N SER A 280 -7.63 15.70 -17.85
CA SER A 280 -6.97 16.92 -17.36
C SER A 280 -6.33 16.67 -16.00
N GLY A 281 -5.55 17.62 -15.50
CA GLY A 281 -4.99 17.54 -14.15
C GLY A 281 -6.03 17.35 -13.04
N ASN A 282 -7.29 17.73 -13.27
CA ASN A 282 -8.38 17.51 -12.30
C ASN A 282 -8.65 16.01 -12.05
N ASP A 283 -8.34 15.11 -12.99
CA ASP A 283 -8.51 13.68 -12.77
C ASP A 283 -7.53 13.14 -11.70
N TYR A 284 -6.34 13.72 -11.55
CA TYR A 284 -5.42 13.43 -10.44
C TYR A 284 -6.02 13.86 -9.10
N ASP A 285 -6.64 15.03 -9.06
CA ASP A 285 -7.31 15.57 -7.87
C ASP A 285 -8.48 14.66 -7.45
N ILE A 286 -9.29 14.21 -8.42
CA ILE A 286 -10.39 13.24 -8.20
C ILE A 286 -9.86 11.90 -7.69
N LEU A 287 -8.76 11.40 -8.25
CA LEU A 287 -8.19 10.13 -7.81
C LEU A 287 -7.69 10.22 -6.36
N ALA A 288 -7.21 11.39 -5.92
CA ALA A 288 -6.77 11.68 -4.56
C ALA A 288 -7.90 11.88 -3.54
N GLU A 289 -9.16 12.05 -3.96
CA GLU A 289 -10.30 12.18 -3.06
C GLU A 289 -10.49 10.89 -2.22
N SER A 290 -10.67 11.00 -0.91
CA SER A 290 -11.06 9.85 -0.08
C SER A 290 -12.50 9.43 -0.37
N VAL A 291 -12.82 8.17 -0.13
CA VAL A 291 -14.20 7.63 -0.21
C VAL A 291 -14.68 7.35 1.21
N GLY A 292 -15.75 8.01 1.60
CA GLY A 292 -16.23 7.96 2.98
C GLY A 292 -15.18 8.47 3.97
N SER A 293 -15.20 7.90 5.18
CA SER A 293 -14.26 8.23 6.26
C SER A 293 -13.10 7.24 6.42
N SER A 294 -13.08 6.18 5.61
CA SER A 294 -12.26 5.00 5.84
C SER A 294 -11.32 4.62 4.67
N LEU A 295 -11.59 5.05 3.43
CA LEU A 295 -10.78 4.71 2.26
C LEU A 295 -10.05 5.94 1.67
N TYR A 296 -8.72 5.95 1.75
CA TYR A 296 -7.84 7.02 1.28
C TYR A 296 -7.00 6.57 0.07
N PHE A 297 -6.51 7.52 -0.73
CA PHE A 297 -5.71 7.24 -1.94
C PHE A 297 -4.43 8.08 -1.99
N ALA A 298 -3.30 7.40 -2.18
CA ALA A 298 -2.00 7.99 -2.46
C ALA A 298 -1.33 7.27 -3.64
N GLY A 299 -0.16 7.74 -4.06
CA GLY A 299 0.59 7.25 -5.20
C GLY A 299 0.79 8.33 -6.25
N GLU A 300 1.65 8.03 -7.23
CA GLU A 300 2.05 8.99 -8.28
C GLU A 300 0.84 9.56 -9.04
N ALA A 301 -0.17 8.74 -9.33
CA ALA A 301 -1.39 9.16 -10.03
C ALA A 301 -2.39 9.91 -9.14
N THR A 302 -2.00 10.39 -7.96
CA THR A 302 -2.89 11.13 -7.04
C THR A 302 -2.36 12.52 -6.72
N ILE A 303 -1.35 13.02 -7.44
CA ILE A 303 -0.77 14.33 -7.18
C ILE A 303 -0.62 15.11 -8.49
N ARG A 304 -1.46 16.13 -8.65
CA ARG A 304 -1.54 16.89 -9.89
C ARG A 304 -0.25 17.64 -10.24
N GLN A 305 0.44 18.18 -9.24
CA GLN A 305 1.62 19.02 -9.45
C GLN A 305 2.88 18.21 -9.81
N HIS A 306 2.94 16.93 -9.41
CA HIS A 306 4.13 16.09 -9.58
C HIS A 306 3.76 14.64 -9.96
N PRO A 307 2.90 14.42 -10.97
CA PRO A 307 2.51 13.07 -11.37
C PRO A 307 3.72 12.28 -11.90
N ALA A 308 3.60 10.96 -12.07
CA ALA A 308 4.61 10.12 -12.71
C ALA A 308 6.01 10.09 -12.06
N THR A 309 6.19 10.65 -10.86
CA THR A 309 7.50 10.76 -10.21
C THR A 309 7.57 10.07 -8.86
N MET A 310 8.78 9.68 -8.45
CA MET A 310 9.02 9.13 -7.10
C MET A 310 8.74 10.16 -6.00
N HIS A 311 9.14 11.42 -6.22
CA HIS A 311 8.90 12.48 -5.24
C HIS A 311 7.41 12.82 -5.13
N GLY A 312 6.66 12.79 -6.23
CA GLY A 312 5.21 12.89 -6.23
C GLY A 312 4.55 11.79 -5.41
N ALA A 313 4.94 10.53 -5.63
CA ALA A 313 4.47 9.40 -4.83
C ALA A 313 4.77 9.61 -3.33
N TYR A 314 5.99 10.04 -2.98
CA TYR A 314 6.37 10.34 -1.60
C TYR A 314 5.52 11.47 -0.98
N LEU A 315 5.37 12.60 -1.69
CA LEU A 315 4.57 13.74 -1.24
C LEU A 315 3.09 13.38 -1.06
N SER A 316 2.53 12.54 -1.95
CA SER A 316 1.16 12.04 -1.80
C SER A 316 0.99 11.17 -0.56
N GLY A 317 2.01 10.37 -0.19
CA GLY A 317 2.02 9.61 1.05
C GLY A 317 2.02 10.49 2.29
N LEU A 318 2.86 11.53 2.31
CA LEU A 318 2.87 12.53 3.40
C LEU A 318 1.52 13.26 3.52
N ARG A 319 0.92 13.61 2.38
CA ARG A 319 -0.41 14.25 2.32
C ARG A 319 -1.47 13.38 3.00
N GLU A 320 -1.55 12.10 2.63
CA GLU A 320 -2.56 11.21 3.20
C GLU A 320 -2.27 10.83 4.65
N ALA A 321 -1.01 10.64 5.03
CA ALA A 321 -0.65 10.43 6.44
C ALA A 321 -1.13 11.59 7.34
N SER A 322 -0.97 12.83 6.88
CA SER A 322 -1.48 14.02 7.57
C SER A 322 -3.01 14.11 7.60
N ARG A 323 -3.70 13.69 6.52
CA ARG A 323 -5.17 13.63 6.48
C ARG A 323 -5.73 12.59 7.44
N ILE A 324 -5.17 11.38 7.42
CA ILE A 324 -5.54 10.27 8.32
C ILE A 324 -5.34 10.69 9.77
N LEU A 325 -4.17 11.23 10.13
CA LEU A 325 -3.89 11.69 11.50
C LEU A 325 -4.92 12.75 11.98
N ARG A 326 -5.29 13.70 11.11
CA ARG A 326 -6.30 14.71 11.43
C ARG A 326 -7.69 14.09 11.61
N ALA A 327 -8.07 13.16 10.75
CA ALA A 327 -9.35 12.45 10.85
C ALA A 327 -9.44 11.65 12.17
N THR A 328 -8.38 10.92 12.53
CA THR A 328 -8.31 10.17 13.80
C THR A 328 -8.44 11.10 15.01
N ARG A 329 -7.76 12.26 15.01
CA ARG A 329 -7.89 13.25 16.10
C ARG A 329 -9.28 13.87 16.18
N ALA A 330 -9.91 14.16 15.03
CA ALA A 330 -11.26 14.69 15.00
C ALA A 330 -12.29 13.70 15.57
N GLN A 331 -12.13 12.40 15.27
CA GLN A 331 -12.96 11.34 15.85
C GLN A 331 -12.77 11.22 17.37
N GLN A 332 -11.54 11.37 17.87
CA GLN A 332 -11.26 11.38 19.31
C GLN A 332 -11.90 12.58 20.04
N ASN A 333 -11.96 13.75 19.40
CA ASN A 333 -12.49 14.98 19.99
C ASN A 333 -14.02 15.12 19.89
N ASN A 334 -14.70 14.30 19.08
CA ASN A 334 -16.16 14.33 18.90
C ASN A 334 -16.79 12.98 19.30
N PRO A 335 -16.86 12.65 20.61
CA PRO A 335 -17.32 11.35 21.09
C PRO A 335 -18.82 11.06 20.84
N LYS A 336 -19.58 11.99 20.24
CA LYS A 336 -21.04 11.84 20.04
C LYS A 336 -21.47 11.00 18.84
N LYS A 337 -20.53 10.41 18.08
CA LYS A 337 -20.87 9.49 16.96
C LYS A 337 -19.93 8.29 16.77
N CYS A 338 -19.11 7.96 17.76
CA CYS A 338 -18.40 6.69 17.77
C CYS A 338 -19.07 5.78 18.80
N ILE A 339 -19.90 4.85 18.34
CA ILE A 339 -20.09 3.62 19.10
C ILE A 339 -18.68 3.05 19.21
N GLN A 340 -18.15 3.05 20.44
CA GLN A 340 -16.80 2.57 20.75
C GLN A 340 -16.56 1.25 20.02
N LYS A 341 -15.66 1.26 19.05
CA LYS A 341 -15.08 0.02 18.55
C LYS A 341 -14.38 -0.64 19.72
N ASN A 342 -14.93 -1.79 20.08
CA ASN A 342 -14.45 -2.65 21.14
C ASN A 342 -13.04 -3.14 20.81
N ILE A 343 -12.03 -2.41 21.27
CA ILE A 343 -10.80 -3.04 21.74
C ILE A 343 -11.29 -4.06 22.78
N GLY A 344 -11.03 -5.35 22.57
CA GLY A 344 -11.31 -6.36 23.60
C GLY A 344 -10.72 -5.90 24.93
N PRO A 345 -11.32 -6.27 26.07
CA PRO A 345 -10.75 -5.90 27.36
C PRO A 345 -9.29 -6.33 27.35
N SER A 346 -8.36 -5.39 27.59
CA SER A 346 -6.95 -5.75 27.75
C SER A 346 -6.85 -6.88 28.77
N ASP A 347 -5.88 -7.78 28.62
CA ASP A 347 -5.67 -8.91 29.53
C ASP A 347 -5.73 -8.46 31.01
N ASP A 348 -5.20 -7.26 31.28
CA ASP A 348 -5.26 -6.57 32.58
C ASP A 348 -6.67 -6.37 33.15
N ILE A 349 -7.68 -6.09 32.32
CA ILE A 349 -9.07 -5.87 32.76
C ILE A 349 -9.71 -7.18 33.20
N LEU A 350 -9.51 -8.26 32.44
CA LEU A 350 -10.01 -9.58 32.84
C LEU A 350 -9.29 -10.05 34.10
N LEU A 351 -7.97 -9.91 34.16
CA LEU A 351 -7.18 -10.21 35.36
C LEU A 351 -7.69 -9.45 36.59
N ASP A 352 -8.01 -8.16 36.46
CA ASP A 352 -8.53 -7.35 37.57
C ASP A 352 -9.95 -7.78 38.01
N LEU A 353 -10.83 -8.12 37.07
CA LEU A 353 -12.16 -8.64 37.38
C LEU A 353 -12.10 -9.94 38.19
N PHE A 354 -11.19 -10.85 37.82
CA PHE A 354 -11.03 -12.14 38.47
C PHE A 354 -10.21 -12.11 39.77
N LYS A 355 -9.66 -10.95 40.20
CA LYS A 355 -9.15 -10.78 41.57
C LYS A 355 -10.25 -10.94 42.63
N LYS A 356 -11.50 -10.64 42.27
CA LYS A 356 -12.69 -10.80 43.13
C LYS A 356 -13.82 -11.47 42.34
N PRO A 357 -13.80 -12.81 42.20
CA PRO A 357 -14.86 -13.55 41.54
C PRO A 357 -16.17 -13.48 42.35
N ASP A 358 -17.30 -13.53 41.66
CA ASP A 358 -18.63 -13.58 42.29
C ASP A 358 -19.01 -15.02 42.70
N LEU A 359 -18.45 -16.01 42.01
CA LEU A 359 -18.55 -17.43 42.33
C LEU A 359 -17.22 -18.10 41.97
N ALA A 360 -16.74 -19.03 42.80
CA ALA A 360 -15.54 -19.80 42.52
C ALA A 360 -15.68 -21.21 43.12
N PHE A 361 -15.31 -22.22 42.35
CA PHE A 361 -15.22 -23.61 42.79
C PHE A 361 -14.22 -24.37 41.94
N GLU A 362 -13.39 -25.20 42.58
CA GLU A 362 -12.29 -25.92 41.92
C GLU A 362 -11.42 -24.98 41.06
N GLU A 363 -11.28 -25.28 39.76
CA GLU A 363 -10.51 -24.47 38.80
C GLU A 363 -11.36 -23.40 38.09
N PHE A 364 -12.65 -23.26 38.45
CA PHE A 364 -13.60 -22.39 37.78
C PHE A 364 -13.91 -21.13 38.60
N TYR A 365 -13.83 -19.98 37.92
CA TYR A 365 -14.08 -18.67 38.48
C TYR A 365 -15.12 -17.96 37.62
N PHE A 366 -16.06 -17.25 38.23
CA PHE A 366 -17.14 -16.57 37.52
C PHE A 366 -17.27 -15.14 37.99
N VAL A 367 -17.53 -14.25 37.04
CA VAL A 367 -17.77 -12.83 37.28
C VAL A 367 -19.06 -12.45 36.56
N PHE A 368 -19.99 -11.83 37.29
CA PHE A 368 -21.31 -11.45 36.80
C PHE A 368 -21.56 -9.96 37.06
N ASP A 369 -22.60 -9.43 36.42
CA ASP A 369 -23.07 -8.09 36.75
C ASP A 369 -23.63 -8.09 38.20
N PRO A 370 -23.06 -7.28 39.11
CA PRO A 370 -23.55 -7.19 40.50
C PRO A 370 -24.91 -6.50 40.63
N LEU A 371 -25.38 -5.82 39.58
CA LEU A 371 -26.68 -5.12 39.54
C LEU A 371 -27.81 -6.00 39.02
N SER A 372 -27.49 -7.17 38.44
CA SER A 372 -28.49 -8.11 37.92
C SER A 372 -28.47 -9.44 38.69
N GLN A 373 -29.65 -9.85 39.15
CA GLN A 373 -29.90 -11.16 39.76
C GLN A 373 -30.68 -12.09 38.82
N ASP A 374 -30.90 -11.69 37.55
CA ASP A 374 -31.61 -12.52 36.58
C ASP A 374 -30.80 -13.80 36.29
N PRO A 375 -31.37 -15.01 36.44
CA PRO A 375 -30.72 -16.26 36.07
C PRO A 375 -30.23 -16.31 34.61
N LYS A 376 -30.84 -15.55 33.70
CA LYS A 376 -30.43 -15.45 32.30
C LYS A 376 -29.31 -14.44 32.05
N SER A 377 -28.93 -13.65 33.06
CA SER A 377 -27.84 -12.68 32.93
C SER A 377 -26.53 -13.37 32.58
N LEU A 378 -25.81 -12.79 31.62
CA LEU A 378 -24.52 -13.30 31.16
C LEU A 378 -23.38 -12.78 32.06
N GLY A 379 -22.38 -13.63 32.23
CA GLY A 379 -21.12 -13.33 32.90
C GLY A 379 -19.95 -13.95 32.15
N ILE A 380 -18.76 -13.76 32.71
CA ILE A 380 -17.52 -14.34 32.20
C ILE A 380 -17.08 -15.43 33.16
N MET A 381 -16.77 -16.60 32.62
CA MET A 381 -16.11 -17.68 33.35
C MET A 381 -14.64 -17.73 32.94
N ARG A 382 -13.76 -17.97 33.91
CA ARG A 382 -12.34 -18.32 33.71
C ARG A 382 -12.09 -19.72 34.28
N VAL A 383 -11.36 -20.54 33.54
CA VAL A 383 -10.79 -21.80 34.03
C VAL A 383 -9.27 -21.74 33.96
N THR A 384 -8.61 -22.27 34.99
CA THR A 384 -7.14 -22.33 35.07
C THR A 384 -6.70 -23.77 34.87
N LEU A 385 -5.75 -24.02 33.96
CA LEU A 385 -5.24 -25.36 33.65
C LEU A 385 -3.72 -25.39 33.89
N GLY A 386 -3.27 -26.16 34.88
CA GLY A 386 -1.84 -26.35 35.22
C GLY A 386 -1.57 -26.42 36.73
N LYS A 387 -0.49 -27.09 37.16
CA LYS A 387 -0.14 -27.21 38.60
C LYS A 387 0.46 -25.91 39.13
N SER A 388 -0.13 -25.30 40.15
CA SER A 388 0.54 -24.24 40.91
C SER A 388 1.65 -24.84 41.78
N CYS A 389 2.90 -24.43 41.57
CA CYS A 389 3.96 -24.71 42.53
C CYS A 389 3.85 -23.71 43.68
N ASN A 390 3.24 -24.14 44.79
CA ASN A 390 3.36 -23.44 46.07
C ASN A 390 4.67 -23.86 46.73
N GLU A 391 5.59 -22.91 46.88
CA GLU A 391 6.61 -22.73 47.94
C GLU A 391 7.88 -22.08 47.34
N CYS A 392 8.08 -20.80 47.60
CA CYS A 392 9.41 -20.27 47.90
C CYS A 392 9.30 -18.93 48.62
N SER A 393 9.62 -19.00 49.91
CA SER A 393 9.89 -17.90 50.80
C SER A 393 11.07 -17.03 50.32
N ILE A 394 10.96 -15.75 50.69
CA ILE A 394 11.88 -14.63 50.52
C ILE A 394 13.35 -14.98 50.83
N GLU A 395 14.30 -14.56 49.99
CA GLU A 395 15.54 -13.88 50.41
C GLU A 395 16.33 -13.21 49.26
N HIS A 396 17.09 -12.18 49.64
CA HIS A 396 17.78 -11.18 48.80
C HIS A 396 18.94 -11.70 47.94
N SER A 397 19.09 -11.17 46.72
CA SER A 397 20.23 -10.33 46.27
C SER A 397 20.56 -10.43 44.76
N SER A 398 20.49 -9.27 44.09
CA SER A 398 21.49 -8.70 43.18
C SER A 398 22.30 -9.58 42.19
N TRP A 399 21.95 -9.42 40.90
CA TRP A 399 22.81 -9.38 39.69
C TRP A 399 23.65 -10.62 39.28
N LYS A 400 23.21 -11.36 38.24
CA LYS A 400 23.99 -11.66 37.00
C LYS A 400 23.22 -12.54 35.98
N LYS A 401 23.25 -12.07 34.72
CA LYS A 401 23.21 -12.76 33.40
C LYS A 401 22.05 -13.75 33.14
N ARG A 402 21.14 -13.48 32.18
CA ARG A 402 21.30 -13.62 30.71
C ARG A 402 21.88 -14.98 30.29
N GLU A 403 21.06 -16.01 30.45
CA GLU A 403 20.90 -17.22 29.63
C GLU A 403 19.64 -17.93 30.21
N ASP A 404 18.85 -18.63 29.39
CA ASP A 404 17.58 -19.34 29.74
C ASP A 404 16.21 -18.63 29.64
N SER A 405 16.00 -17.77 28.64
CA SER A 405 14.65 -17.26 28.32
C SER A 405 13.70 -18.26 27.64
N CYS A 406 14.15 -19.51 27.36
CA CYS A 406 13.33 -20.53 26.69
C CYS A 406 12.76 -21.62 27.61
N GLN A 407 13.09 -21.63 28.91
CA GLN A 407 12.56 -22.61 29.86
C GLN A 407 11.50 -22.05 30.84
N HIS A 408 11.35 -20.72 30.96
CA HIS A 408 10.34 -20.11 31.83
C HIS A 408 8.91 -20.07 31.24
N LEU A 409 8.75 -20.17 29.92
CA LEU A 409 7.43 -20.10 29.26
C LEU A 409 6.59 -21.38 29.37
N LEU A 410 7.13 -22.47 29.90
CA LEU A 410 6.46 -23.78 29.95
C LEU A 410 5.76 -24.10 31.28
N ASN A 411 5.79 -23.19 32.26
CA ASN A 411 5.19 -23.43 33.59
C ASN A 411 4.13 -22.39 34.01
N GLU A 412 3.68 -21.50 33.11
CA GLU A 412 2.58 -20.60 33.45
C GLU A 412 1.21 -21.31 33.31
N PRO A 413 0.33 -21.21 34.32
CA PRO A 413 -0.98 -21.83 34.28
C PRO A 413 -1.83 -21.21 33.16
N LEU A 414 -2.35 -22.05 32.27
CA LEU A 414 -3.12 -21.61 31.11
C LEU A 414 -4.51 -21.14 31.57
N GLN A 415 -4.82 -19.87 31.32
CA GLN A 415 -6.12 -19.28 31.65
C GLN A 415 -6.99 -19.19 30.39
N LEU A 416 -8.17 -19.81 30.44
CA LEU A 416 -9.14 -19.77 29.36
C LEU A 416 -10.48 -19.22 29.84
N TYR A 417 -11.23 -18.62 28.92
CA TYR A 417 -12.43 -17.86 29.20
C TYR A 417 -13.61 -18.32 28.33
N THR A 418 -14.83 -18.11 28.80
CA THR A 418 -16.06 -18.18 28.00
C THR A 418 -17.13 -17.26 28.58
N VAL A 419 -18.10 -16.90 27.74
CA VAL A 419 -19.35 -16.28 28.22
C VAL A 419 -20.29 -17.39 28.72
N ILE A 420 -20.91 -17.18 29.88
CA ILE A 420 -21.85 -18.13 30.49
C ILE A 420 -22.98 -17.38 31.21
N SER A 421 -24.19 -17.95 31.27
CA SER A 421 -25.27 -17.38 32.09
C SER A 421 -25.15 -17.77 33.57
N ARG A 422 -25.73 -16.97 34.48
CA ARG A 422 -25.82 -17.31 35.92
C ARG A 422 -26.45 -18.69 36.14
N LYS A 423 -27.53 -19.01 35.42
CA LYS A 423 -28.19 -20.32 35.50
C LYS A 423 -27.23 -21.46 35.14
N GLN A 424 -26.50 -21.33 34.03
CA GLN A 424 -25.55 -22.34 33.59
C GLN A 424 -24.37 -22.50 34.56
N ALA A 425 -23.89 -21.42 35.18
CA ALA A 425 -22.84 -21.52 36.20
C ALA A 425 -23.32 -22.25 37.47
N LEU A 426 -24.57 -22.04 37.88
CA LEU A 426 -25.18 -22.77 39.00
C LEU A 426 -25.44 -24.24 38.66
N GLU A 427 -25.86 -24.55 37.43
CA GLU A 427 -25.99 -25.92 36.92
C GLU A 427 -24.63 -26.64 36.93
N LEU A 428 -23.57 -25.95 36.49
CA LEU A 428 -22.21 -26.48 36.47
C LEU A 428 -21.68 -26.77 37.88
N GLN A 429 -22.04 -25.94 38.88
CA GLN A 429 -21.68 -26.16 40.28
C GLN A 429 -22.29 -27.44 40.89
N GLN A 430 -23.43 -27.89 40.37
CA GLN A 430 -24.12 -29.10 40.86
C GLN A 430 -23.56 -30.40 40.26
N VAL A 431 -22.66 -30.31 39.27
CA VAL A 431 -22.04 -31.48 38.63
C VAL A 431 -21.05 -32.13 39.60
N THR A 432 -21.32 -33.38 39.97
CA THR A 432 -20.49 -34.18 40.88
C THR A 432 -19.46 -35.01 40.10
N GLY A 433 -18.31 -35.30 40.72
CA GLY A 433 -17.22 -36.09 40.13
C GLY A 433 -16.02 -35.29 39.60
N GLY A 434 -15.83 -34.06 40.09
CA GLY A 434 -14.62 -33.26 39.89
C GLY A 434 -14.52 -32.54 38.55
N SER A 435 -13.40 -31.85 38.35
CA SER A 435 -13.14 -30.94 37.23
C SER A 435 -13.25 -31.59 35.85
N GLU A 436 -12.93 -32.89 35.70
CA GLU A 436 -13.11 -33.61 34.44
C GLU A 436 -14.58 -33.75 34.03
N ASN A 437 -15.46 -34.08 35.00
CA ASN A 437 -16.90 -34.17 34.75
C ASN A 437 -17.52 -32.79 34.49
N GLN A 438 -17.06 -31.76 35.21
CA GLN A 438 -17.48 -30.37 34.98
C GLN A 438 -17.05 -29.87 33.59
N MET A 439 -15.82 -30.15 33.16
CA MET A 439 -15.36 -29.83 31.80
C MET A 439 -16.18 -30.59 30.74
N SER A 440 -16.44 -31.88 30.94
CA SER A 440 -17.27 -32.67 30.03
C SER A 440 -18.69 -32.12 29.93
N TYR A 441 -19.30 -31.71 31.05
CA TYR A 441 -20.63 -31.08 31.06
C TYR A 441 -20.63 -29.74 30.32
N LEU A 442 -19.59 -28.91 30.51
CA LEU A 442 -19.46 -27.63 29.83
C LEU A 442 -19.41 -27.75 28.30
N PHE A 443 -18.65 -28.72 27.79
CA PHE A 443 -18.52 -28.92 26.34
C PHE A 443 -19.70 -29.69 25.74
N LYS A 444 -20.13 -30.80 26.36
CA LYS A 444 -21.12 -31.72 25.78
C LYS A 444 -22.56 -31.31 26.06
N ASN A 445 -22.84 -30.75 27.24
CA ASN A 445 -24.21 -30.43 27.65
C ASN A 445 -24.54 -28.95 27.41
N LEU A 446 -23.58 -28.04 27.66
CA LEU A 446 -23.79 -26.61 27.46
C LEU A 446 -23.30 -26.08 26.09
N GLY A 447 -22.47 -26.86 25.38
CA GLY A 447 -21.96 -26.49 24.05
C GLY A 447 -21.01 -25.28 24.05
N LEU A 448 -20.47 -24.90 25.22
CA LEU A 448 -19.62 -23.72 25.37
C LEU A 448 -18.18 -24.03 24.95
N ARG A 449 -17.50 -23.06 24.32
CA ARG A 449 -16.10 -23.17 23.91
C ARG A 449 -15.23 -22.26 24.75
N LEU A 450 -14.08 -22.77 25.16
CA LEU A 450 -13.07 -22.01 25.89
C LEU A 450 -12.12 -21.32 24.90
N VAL A 451 -11.80 -20.07 25.18
CA VAL A 451 -10.95 -19.21 24.34
C VAL A 451 -9.93 -18.47 25.20
N GLY A 452 -8.83 -18.00 24.61
CA GLY A 452 -7.92 -17.07 25.30
C GLY A 452 -8.59 -15.73 25.60
N ALA A 453 -7.96 -14.88 26.41
CA ALA A 453 -8.49 -13.58 26.81
C ALA A 453 -8.98 -12.71 25.65
N ASN A 454 -8.25 -12.74 24.52
CA ASN A 454 -8.59 -11.98 23.30
C ASN A 454 -9.63 -12.68 22.40
N GLY A 455 -10.06 -13.90 22.73
CA GLY A 455 -10.95 -14.72 21.89
C GLY A 455 -12.44 -14.67 22.26
N LEU A 456 -12.83 -13.88 23.27
CA LEU A 456 -14.20 -13.80 23.80
C LEU A 456 -15.23 -13.17 22.83
N GLY A 457 -14.76 -12.52 21.76
CA GLY A 457 -15.61 -11.92 20.72
C GLY A 457 -16.48 -10.76 21.23
N LEU A 458 -17.36 -10.26 20.36
CA LEU A 458 -18.21 -9.09 20.64
C LEU A 458 -19.12 -9.27 21.87
N LEU A 459 -19.68 -10.47 22.05
CA LEU A 459 -20.55 -10.79 23.18
C LEU A 459 -19.78 -10.71 24.50
N GLY A 460 -18.61 -11.35 24.60
CA GLY A 460 -17.82 -11.35 25.83
C GLY A 460 -17.22 -9.99 26.15
N ASN A 461 -16.86 -9.19 25.14
CA ASN A 461 -16.39 -7.83 25.35
C ASN A 461 -17.49 -6.93 25.93
N SER A 462 -18.71 -7.03 25.40
CA SER A 462 -19.88 -6.31 25.90
C SER A 462 -20.20 -6.70 27.35
N VAL A 463 -20.24 -8.00 27.65
CA VAL A 463 -20.47 -8.51 29.01
C VAL A 463 -19.38 -8.02 29.96
N THR A 464 -18.11 -8.06 29.56
CA THR A 464 -16.98 -7.58 30.38
C THR A 464 -17.13 -6.08 30.70
N SER A 465 -17.43 -5.25 29.69
CA SER A 465 -17.60 -3.80 29.87
C SER A 465 -18.76 -3.46 30.79
N ASN A 466 -19.89 -4.16 30.66
CA ASN A 466 -21.05 -4.01 31.54
C ASN A 466 -20.69 -4.32 33.00
N ILE A 467 -19.98 -5.42 33.24
CA ILE A 467 -19.58 -5.82 34.59
C ILE A 467 -18.57 -4.82 35.20
N VAL A 468 -17.59 -4.36 34.44
CA VAL A 468 -16.63 -3.33 34.89
C VAL A 468 -17.37 -2.04 35.27
N SER A 469 -18.31 -1.59 34.43
CA SER A 469 -19.09 -0.38 34.65
C SER A 469 -19.98 -0.50 35.90
N ALA A 470 -20.65 -1.63 36.07
CA ALA A 470 -21.46 -1.92 37.25
C ALA A 470 -20.63 -1.96 38.54
N ARG A 471 -19.44 -2.56 38.51
CA ARG A 471 -18.50 -2.61 39.65
C ARG A 471 -17.94 -1.23 40.00
N ARG A 472 -17.62 -0.39 39.00
CA ARG A 472 -17.20 1.02 39.21
C ARG A 472 -18.32 1.89 39.77
N GLY A 473 -19.56 1.67 39.32
CA GLY A 473 -20.76 2.35 39.84
C GLY A 473 -20.96 2.13 41.35
N ARG A 474 -20.77 0.90 41.84
CA ARG A 474 -20.80 0.58 43.28
C ARG A 474 -19.76 1.36 44.10
N GLY A 475 -18.58 1.65 43.53
CA GLY A 475 -17.54 2.43 44.20
C GLY A 475 -17.93 3.90 44.42
N ARG A 476 -18.66 4.50 43.48
CA ARG A 476 -19.16 5.88 43.60
C ARG A 476 -20.33 6.03 44.57
N PHE A 477 -21.25 5.06 44.62
CA PHE A 477 -22.37 5.10 45.56
C PHE A 477 -21.97 4.86 47.03
N ARG A 478 -20.85 4.15 47.28
CA ARG A 478 -20.28 4.05 48.64
C ARG A 478 -19.66 5.37 49.12
N MET A 479 -19.10 6.18 48.23
CA MET A 479 -18.51 7.48 48.56
C MET A 479 -19.57 8.56 48.84
N SER A 480 -20.74 8.51 48.19
CA SER A 480 -21.82 9.48 48.44
C SER A 480 -22.66 9.15 49.67
N ALA A 481 -22.82 7.87 50.02
CA ALA A 481 -23.55 7.47 51.24
C ALA A 481 -22.75 7.68 52.53
N GLY A 482 -21.42 7.81 52.45
CA GLY A 482 -20.54 8.02 53.62
C GLY A 482 -20.31 9.47 54.04
N ARG A 483 -20.88 10.47 53.34
CA ARG A 483 -20.69 11.90 53.62
C ARG A 483 -21.93 12.63 54.16
N GLN A 484 -23.01 11.93 54.48
CA GLN A 484 -24.21 12.51 55.12
C GLN A 484 -24.37 12.17 56.60
N ASN A 485 -23.40 11.52 57.24
CA ASN A 485 -23.37 11.30 58.70
C ASN A 485 -21.96 11.58 59.24
N ALA A 486 -21.54 12.85 59.28
CA ALA A 486 -20.51 13.36 60.20
C ALA A 486 -20.45 14.88 60.13
N VAL A 487 -20.90 15.50 61.23
CA VAL A 487 -20.88 16.92 61.64
C VAL A 487 -21.95 17.82 61.03
#